data_AF-A0A2E6QHN3-F1
#
_entry.id   AF-A0A2E6QHN3-F1
#
_cell.length_a   1.000
_cell.length_b   1.000
_cell.length_c   1.000
_cell.angle_alpha   90.00
_cell.angle_beta   90.00
_cell.angle_gamma   90.00
#
_symmetry.space_group_name_H-M   'P 1'
#
loop_
_entity.id
_entity.type
_entity.pdbx_description
1 polymer ?
#
loop_
_entity_poly.entity_id
_entity_poly.type
_entity_poly.pdbx_seq_one_letter_code
_entity_poly.pdbx_strand_id
1 'polypeptide(L)'
;MRARSAVLVVFTLATGLTVGVVAEHVWNLGDRVPGLGMETMEGNAGDQSGERRILYWVAPMDPNYRRDSPGKSPMGMDLVPVYEGEEPEVAEEPGVVRIAPEVVNNLGVRTATAERSALSREVRTVGFVTYDEKRQSQVHTRAEGWIERLFVRAAGERVKKGEPLFAFYSPDLVNAQAEYLQALRTGQQRLIDAAWFRLKALGISGAQRDQLAETGTVDELVRVYAPQDGVVTRLNVAEGMYLVPGTNVMTLADLSQVWLIADVFEQQAAWMEVGLPAEVRLPYAPGQVWKGQVDYVYPDLDPKTRTLPIRLTLPNASESLKPDMYADVALFASPREAVHVPREAVIRSGNGDRVVLALGNGRFRPVEVVTGIESGGRTEILEGLEAGDTVVASAHFLIDSESSFAGGFRRLTPMDDQLEPEPPPVEAEGVVNTVMPEAGKLNLTHEPIPEIGWPTMTMDFAVTDAVDLDTVAAGATVRFTLSPASDGSYEITAIVPVTN
;
A
#
# COMPACT_ATOMS: atom_id res chain seq x y z
N MET A 1 30.82 -48.84 43.50
CA MET A 1 32.14 -48.39 44.03
C MET A 1 32.44 -47.04 43.38
N ARG A 2 32.29 -45.94 44.15
CA ARG A 2 33.34 -44.95 44.54
C ARG A 2 33.95 -44.18 43.36
N ALA A 3 34.10 -42.85 43.33
CA ALA A 3 33.73 -41.69 44.16
C ALA A 3 34.15 -40.44 43.33
N ARG A 4 33.29 -39.42 43.16
CA ARG A 4 33.41 -38.05 43.71
C ARG A 4 34.81 -37.41 43.70
N SER A 5 34.92 -36.21 43.11
CA SER A 5 35.75 -35.11 43.61
C SER A 5 35.20 -33.77 43.10
N ALA A 6 34.57 -33.04 44.01
CA ALA A 6 34.25 -31.63 43.92
C ALA A 6 35.46 -30.82 44.39
N VAL A 7 35.74 -29.67 43.77
CA VAL A 7 36.43 -28.55 44.45
C VAL A 7 35.75 -27.24 44.08
N LEU A 8 35.53 -26.47 45.13
CA LEU A 8 34.74 -25.26 45.28
C LEU A 8 35.72 -24.15 45.67
N VAL A 9 35.69 -23.00 45.01
CA VAL A 9 36.25 -21.75 45.57
C VAL A 9 35.33 -20.58 45.22
N VAL A 10 34.60 -20.17 46.25
CA VAL A 10 33.90 -18.89 46.42
C VAL A 10 34.93 -17.88 46.92
N PHE A 11 34.92 -16.65 46.39
CA PHE A 11 35.51 -15.50 47.07
C PHE A 11 34.63 -14.26 46.87
N THR A 12 33.95 -13.87 47.94
CA THR A 12 33.30 -12.57 48.16
C THR A 12 33.85 -11.98 49.46
N LEU A 13 34.36 -10.74 49.41
CA LEU A 13 34.53 -9.73 50.47
C LEU A 13 35.43 -8.64 49.86
N ALA A 14 35.25 -7.32 50.00
CA ALA A 14 34.20 -6.47 50.55
C ALA A 14 34.62 -5.00 50.33
N THR A 15 33.63 -4.14 50.11
CA THR A 15 33.57 -2.70 50.46
C THR A 15 32.09 -2.35 50.32
N GLY A 16 31.27 -2.31 51.38
CA GLY A 16 31.22 -1.26 52.43
C GLY A 16 30.22 -0.18 51.97
N LEU A 17 28.89 -0.27 52.19
CA LEU A 17 28.10 -0.25 53.44
C LEU A 17 28.17 1.09 54.19
N THR A 18 27.16 1.94 53.96
CA THR A 18 26.39 2.69 54.98
C THR A 18 25.04 3.07 54.32
N VAL A 19 23.94 2.36 54.61
CA VAL A 19 22.97 2.62 55.70
C VAL A 19 22.33 4.01 55.53
N GLY A 20 21.01 4.19 55.41
CA GLY A 20 19.88 3.32 55.69
C GLY A 20 18.82 4.10 56.47
N VAL A 21 17.64 4.24 55.85
CA VAL A 21 16.30 4.21 56.46
C VAL A 21 15.83 5.43 57.30
N VAL A 22 14.64 5.92 56.94
CA VAL A 22 13.45 6.15 57.80
C VAL A 22 12.74 7.46 57.42
N ALA A 23 11.57 7.31 56.81
CA ALA A 23 10.51 8.31 56.78
C ALA A 23 9.80 8.37 58.15
N GLU A 24 9.27 9.55 58.47
CA GLU A 24 8.22 9.85 59.46
C GLU A 24 8.49 9.56 60.95
N HIS A 25 8.70 10.63 61.74
CA HIS A 25 7.99 10.85 63.00
C HIS A 25 8.08 12.32 63.49
N VAL A 26 6.95 13.04 63.36
CA VAL A 26 6.25 13.82 64.40
C VAL A 26 7.06 14.79 65.30
N TRP A 27 6.83 16.09 65.04
CA TRP A 27 6.37 17.14 65.99
C TRP A 27 7.18 17.46 67.27
N ASN A 28 7.59 18.74 67.35
CA ASN A 28 7.30 19.71 68.42
C ASN A 28 8.46 20.26 69.29
N LEU A 29 8.23 21.53 69.69
CA LEU A 29 9.03 22.50 70.46
C LEU A 29 10.18 23.17 69.67
N GLY A 30 10.26 24.50 69.55
CA GLY A 30 9.56 25.59 70.23
C GLY A 30 10.58 26.64 70.72
N ASP A 31 10.41 27.88 70.24
CA ASP A 31 10.90 29.17 70.76
C ASP A 31 12.40 29.52 70.71
N ARG A 32 12.73 30.52 69.87
CA ARG A 32 13.05 31.89 70.35
C ARG A 32 13.14 32.90 69.20
N VAL A 33 12.30 33.92 69.28
CA VAL A 33 12.33 35.20 68.53
C VAL A 33 13.25 36.18 69.30
N PRO A 34 14.04 37.01 68.60
CA PRO A 34 13.72 38.45 68.41
C PRO A 34 13.91 38.86 66.94
N GLY A 35 13.24 39.84 66.34
CA GLY A 35 12.69 41.08 66.87
C GLY A 35 13.39 42.29 66.21
N LEU A 36 12.90 42.66 65.02
CA LEU A 36 12.89 43.97 64.33
C LEU A 36 14.06 44.97 64.45
N GLY A 37 14.62 45.33 63.29
CA GLY A 37 15.29 46.60 63.01
C GLY A 37 15.13 46.95 61.53
N MET A 38 14.39 48.02 61.25
CA MET A 38 14.05 48.54 59.92
C MET A 38 15.11 49.56 59.52
N GLU A 39 15.74 49.41 58.35
CA GLU A 39 16.42 50.51 57.63
C GLU A 39 16.42 50.23 56.12
N THR A 40 15.94 51.21 55.39
CA THR A 40 15.71 51.33 53.95
C THR A 40 17.01 51.43 53.15
N MET A 41 17.13 50.75 52.00
CA MET A 41 17.86 51.26 50.82
C MET A 41 17.28 50.71 49.51
N GLU A 42 17.38 51.57 48.50
CA GLU A 42 16.65 51.64 47.23
C GLU A 42 16.68 50.41 46.31
N GLY A 43 15.56 50.25 45.59
CA GLY A 43 15.44 49.33 44.48
C GLY A 43 16.16 49.84 43.23
N ASN A 44 16.82 48.92 42.53
CA ASN A 44 17.26 49.11 41.16
C ASN A 44 16.47 48.13 40.28
N ALA A 45 15.47 48.65 39.57
CA ALA A 45 14.76 47.93 38.53
C ALA A 45 15.64 47.91 37.27
N GLY A 46 16.19 46.74 36.96
CA GLY A 46 16.85 46.48 35.68
C GLY A 46 15.79 46.22 34.61
N ASP A 47 15.61 47.20 33.73
CA ASP A 47 14.91 47.12 32.45
C ASP A 47 15.58 46.09 31.52
N GLN A 48 14.81 45.13 31.03
CA GLN A 48 15.16 44.29 29.88
C GLN A 48 14.01 44.36 28.87
N SER A 49 13.87 45.51 28.23
CA SER A 49 13.21 45.62 26.94
C SER A 49 14.07 44.92 25.88
N GLY A 50 13.64 43.73 25.45
CA GLY A 50 14.14 43.14 24.21
C GLY A 50 13.65 43.98 23.03
N GLU A 51 14.54 44.78 22.45
CA GLU A 51 14.29 45.63 21.29
C GLU A 51 13.82 44.78 20.09
N ARG A 52 12.52 44.80 19.80
CA ARG A 52 11.96 44.21 18.58
C ARG A 52 12.41 45.05 17.39
N ARG A 53 13.07 44.42 16.42
CA ARG A 53 13.60 45.12 15.24
C ARG A 53 12.44 45.54 14.33
N ILE A 54 12.32 46.85 14.10
CA ILE A 54 11.35 47.42 13.16
C ILE A 54 11.88 47.20 11.74
N LEU A 55 11.08 46.57 10.87
CA LEU A 55 11.45 46.30 9.48
C LEU A 55 11.11 47.46 8.55
N TYR A 56 9.87 47.95 8.63
CA TYR A 56 9.38 49.10 7.85
C TYR A 56 8.10 49.68 8.49
N TRP A 57 7.69 50.85 8.05
CA TRP A 57 6.53 51.60 8.51
C TRP A 57 5.47 51.65 7.40
N VAL A 58 4.19 51.42 7.74
CA VAL A 58 3.07 51.43 6.79
C VAL A 58 2.00 52.46 7.17
N ALA A 59 1.26 52.95 6.17
CA ALA A 59 0.10 53.81 6.41
C ALA A 59 -1.10 52.96 6.85
N PRO A 60 -1.82 53.33 7.93
CA PRO A 60 -2.95 52.54 8.45
C PRO A 60 -4.07 52.23 7.43
N MET A 61 -4.21 53.07 6.41
CA MET A 61 -5.30 52.98 5.41
C MET A 61 -4.79 52.64 3.99
N ASP A 62 -3.47 52.47 3.80
CA ASP A 62 -2.89 52.06 2.52
C ASP A 62 -1.70 51.11 2.77
N PRO A 63 -1.93 49.78 2.76
CA PRO A 63 -0.90 48.77 2.99
C PRO A 63 0.25 48.77 1.98
N ASN A 64 0.08 49.43 0.82
CA ASN A 64 1.11 49.52 -0.22
C ASN A 64 2.09 50.68 0.00
N TYR A 65 1.78 51.63 0.89
CA TYR A 65 2.67 52.74 1.23
C TYR A 65 3.65 52.34 2.34
N ARG A 66 4.89 52.00 1.96
CA ARG A 66 5.95 51.53 2.87
C ARG A 66 7.10 52.53 2.97
N ARG A 67 7.66 52.71 4.17
CA ARG A 67 8.86 53.53 4.42
C ARG A 67 9.79 52.89 5.46
N ASP A 68 11.08 53.10 5.31
CA ASP A 68 12.10 52.56 6.23
C ASP A 68 12.28 53.42 7.50
N SER A 69 11.56 54.54 7.62
CA SER A 69 11.67 55.49 8.72
C SER A 69 10.31 56.01 9.20
N PRO A 70 10.16 56.38 10.48
CA PRO A 70 8.95 57.01 11.00
C PRO A 70 8.60 58.28 10.21
N GLY A 71 7.31 58.54 9.99
CA GLY A 71 6.86 59.72 9.25
C GLY A 71 5.35 59.78 9.12
N LYS A 72 4.87 60.76 8.33
CA LYS A 72 3.45 60.91 8.01
C LYS A 72 3.15 60.37 6.62
N SER A 73 2.00 59.73 6.46
CA SER A 73 1.47 59.31 5.16
C SER A 73 1.08 60.54 4.31
N PRO A 74 0.84 60.39 3.00
CA PRO A 74 0.36 61.46 2.13
C PRO A 74 -0.97 62.10 2.59
N MET A 75 -1.73 61.39 3.44
CA MET A 75 -2.98 61.87 4.06
C MET A 75 -2.78 62.43 5.49
N GLY A 76 -1.53 62.62 5.93
CA GLY A 76 -1.18 63.34 7.16
C GLY A 76 -1.25 62.54 8.46
N MET A 77 -1.49 61.22 8.40
CA MET A 77 -1.52 60.32 9.55
C MET A 77 -0.14 59.71 9.83
N ASP A 78 0.18 59.43 11.08
CA ASP A 78 1.46 58.83 11.46
C ASP A 78 1.52 57.37 10.96
N LEU A 79 2.67 57.00 10.39
CA LEU A 79 2.92 55.63 9.96
C LEU A 79 3.05 54.72 11.18
N VAL A 80 2.71 53.44 11.03
CA VAL A 80 2.77 52.43 12.10
C VAL A 80 3.94 51.47 11.83
N PRO A 81 4.77 51.13 12.84
CA PRO A 81 5.92 50.25 12.65
C PRO A 81 5.48 48.78 12.56
N VAL A 82 5.98 48.07 11.56
CA VAL A 82 5.81 46.63 11.39
C VAL A 82 7.07 45.92 11.91
N TYR A 83 6.87 45.00 12.86
CA TYR A 83 7.95 44.25 13.50
C TYR A 83 8.22 42.92 12.79
N GLU A 84 9.43 42.41 12.92
CA GLU A 84 9.82 41.07 12.46
C GLU A 84 8.88 39.99 13.07
N GLY A 85 8.04 39.37 12.24
CA GLY A 85 7.02 38.39 12.65
C GLY A 85 5.55 38.84 12.51
N GLU A 86 5.28 40.11 12.22
CA GLU A 86 3.94 40.66 11.89
C GLU A 86 3.86 41.03 10.40
N GLU A 87 4.19 40.09 9.52
CA GLU A 87 3.91 40.28 8.10
C GLU A 87 2.39 40.35 7.89
N PRO A 88 1.86 41.36 7.18
CA PRO A 88 0.45 41.43 6.87
C PRO A 88 0.06 40.18 6.06
N GLU A 89 -1.06 39.56 6.44
CA GLU A 89 -1.66 38.37 5.84
C GLU A 89 -1.48 38.36 4.32
N VAL A 90 -0.45 37.63 3.86
CA VAL A 90 -0.39 37.21 2.47
C VAL A 90 -1.60 36.30 2.31
N ALA A 91 -2.56 36.74 1.49
CA ALA A 91 -3.79 36.04 1.17
C ALA A 91 -3.61 34.53 1.31
N GLU A 92 -4.20 33.96 2.37
CA GLU A 92 -4.13 32.53 2.60
C GLU A 92 -4.61 31.82 1.33
N GLU A 93 -3.73 31.05 0.69
CA GLU A 93 -4.11 30.26 -0.47
C GLU A 93 -5.38 29.46 -0.15
N PRO A 94 -6.37 29.42 -1.07
CA PRO A 94 -7.59 28.66 -0.84
C PRO A 94 -7.28 27.22 -0.40
N GLY A 95 -7.76 26.83 0.79
CA GLY A 95 -7.59 25.48 1.32
C GLY A 95 -6.36 25.22 2.19
N VAL A 96 -5.54 26.23 2.51
CA VAL A 96 -4.46 26.11 3.52
C VAL A 96 -4.99 26.47 4.91
N VAL A 97 -4.72 25.64 5.91
CA VAL A 97 -5.00 25.91 7.33
C VAL A 97 -3.70 26.06 8.11
N ARG A 98 -3.64 27.09 8.95
CA ARG A 98 -2.55 27.31 9.89
C ARG A 98 -2.97 26.87 11.29
N ILE A 99 -2.23 25.93 11.86
CA ILE A 99 -2.42 25.42 13.23
C ILE A 99 -1.24 25.85 14.09
N ALA A 100 -1.51 26.33 15.30
CA ALA A 100 -0.47 26.73 16.24
C ALA A 100 0.48 25.55 16.55
N PRO A 101 1.81 25.76 16.60
CA PRO A 101 2.78 24.68 16.86
C PRO A 101 2.52 23.90 18.15
N GLU A 102 2.01 24.56 19.19
CA GLU A 102 1.64 23.95 20.47
C GLU A 102 0.53 22.90 20.31
N VAL A 103 -0.46 23.21 19.47
CA VAL A 103 -1.59 22.32 19.16
C VAL A 103 -1.12 21.14 18.33
N VAL A 104 -0.28 21.37 17.32
CA VAL A 104 0.36 20.31 16.50
C VAL A 104 1.16 19.34 17.38
N ASN A 105 1.93 19.87 18.33
CA ASN A 105 2.71 19.06 19.25
C ASN A 105 1.82 18.26 20.22
N ASN A 106 0.79 18.89 20.79
CA ASN A 106 -0.17 18.23 21.68
C ASN A 106 -0.99 17.13 20.98
N LEU A 107 -1.26 17.30 19.67
CA LEU A 107 -1.93 16.31 18.83
C LEU A 107 -1.02 15.13 18.44
N GLY A 108 0.29 15.22 18.70
CA GLY A 108 1.25 14.18 18.32
C GLY A 108 1.33 13.96 16.81
N VAL A 109 1.25 15.04 16.03
CA VAL A 109 1.28 14.99 14.57
C VAL A 109 2.63 14.44 14.10
N ARG A 110 2.59 13.32 13.40
CA ARG A 110 3.73 12.69 12.72
C ARG A 110 3.63 13.01 11.25
N THR A 111 4.76 13.37 10.66
CA THR A 111 4.88 13.56 9.23
C THR A 111 5.69 12.42 8.62
N ALA A 112 5.42 12.13 7.36
CA ALA A 112 6.21 11.22 6.54
C ALA A 112 6.49 11.90 5.21
N THR A 113 7.62 11.58 4.59
CA THR A 113 7.96 12.10 3.27
C THR A 113 7.45 11.12 2.21
N ALA A 114 6.89 11.64 1.13
CA ALA A 114 6.54 10.88 -0.06
C ALA A 114 7.83 10.44 -0.75
N GLU A 115 8.10 9.14 -0.73
CA GLU A 115 9.33 8.58 -1.27
C GLU A 115 9.06 7.92 -2.62
N ARG A 116 10.01 8.04 -3.55
CA ARG A 116 10.01 7.24 -4.78
C ARG A 116 10.86 6.00 -4.55
N SER A 117 10.23 4.83 -4.51
CA SER A 117 10.95 3.57 -4.42
C SER A 117 10.18 2.43 -5.08
N ALA A 118 10.89 1.37 -5.44
CA ALA A 118 10.35 0.08 -5.79
C ALA A 118 9.29 -0.42 -4.78
N LEU A 119 8.03 -0.50 -5.24
CA LEU A 119 6.92 -1.13 -4.53
C LEU A 119 6.51 -2.40 -5.29
N SER A 120 6.57 -3.53 -4.60
CA SER A 120 6.12 -4.84 -5.11
C SER A 120 4.74 -5.18 -4.56
N ARG A 121 3.84 -5.67 -5.40
CA ARG A 121 2.52 -6.15 -4.94
C ARG A 121 2.66 -7.47 -4.19
N GLU A 122 2.14 -7.55 -2.98
CA GLU A 122 2.10 -8.79 -2.21
C GLU A 122 0.82 -9.57 -2.53
N VAL A 123 0.95 -10.82 -2.98
CA VAL A 123 -0.16 -11.76 -3.13
C VAL A 123 -0.04 -12.81 -2.03
N ARG A 124 -1.00 -12.76 -1.10
CA ARG A 124 -1.13 -13.75 -0.03
C ARG A 124 -2.05 -14.86 -0.51
N THR A 125 -1.54 -16.08 -0.49
CA THR A 125 -2.30 -17.26 -0.84
C THR A 125 -1.86 -18.46 -0.01
N VAL A 126 -2.41 -19.61 -0.35
CA VAL A 126 -2.24 -20.89 0.33
C VAL A 126 -1.71 -21.89 -0.68
N GLY A 127 -1.04 -22.92 -0.19
CA GLY A 127 -0.51 -23.97 -1.03
C GLY A 127 -0.18 -25.24 -0.27
N PHE A 128 0.20 -26.26 -1.04
CA PHE A 128 0.53 -27.57 -0.53
C PHE A 128 1.93 -27.98 -0.94
N VAL A 129 2.68 -28.53 -0.01
CA VAL A 129 3.98 -29.15 -0.29
C VAL A 129 3.73 -30.46 -1.06
N THR A 130 4.46 -30.68 -2.13
CA THR A 130 4.42 -31.90 -2.93
C THR A 130 5.82 -32.43 -3.21
N TYR A 131 5.90 -33.66 -3.68
CA TYR A 131 7.14 -34.27 -4.11
C TYR A 131 7.70 -33.52 -5.33
N ASP A 132 9.02 -33.40 -5.40
CA ASP A 132 9.68 -33.02 -6.65
C ASP A 132 9.59 -34.20 -7.63
N GLU A 133 8.70 -34.09 -8.61
CA GLU A 133 8.49 -35.17 -9.60
C GLU A 133 9.73 -35.42 -10.46
N LYS A 134 10.64 -34.43 -10.60
CA LYS A 134 11.93 -34.62 -11.31
C LYS A 134 12.89 -35.49 -10.50
N ARG A 135 12.70 -35.58 -9.18
CA ARG A 135 13.49 -36.39 -8.25
C ARG A 135 12.76 -37.65 -7.77
N GLN A 136 11.73 -38.04 -8.51
CA GLN A 136 10.98 -39.25 -8.25
C GLN A 136 11.38 -40.34 -9.26
N SER A 137 11.62 -41.55 -8.76
CA SER A 137 11.94 -42.70 -9.60
C SER A 137 10.98 -43.84 -9.29
N GLN A 138 10.41 -44.42 -10.34
CA GLN A 138 9.59 -45.62 -10.23
C GLN A 138 10.46 -46.85 -10.53
N VAL A 139 10.33 -47.87 -9.69
CA VAL A 139 11.08 -49.11 -9.82
C VAL A 139 10.15 -50.15 -10.44
N HIS A 140 10.54 -50.62 -11.63
CA HIS A 140 9.84 -51.65 -12.39
C HIS A 140 10.78 -52.82 -12.66
N THR A 141 10.23 -54.01 -12.87
CA THR A 141 10.96 -55.13 -13.46
C THR A 141 10.83 -55.11 -14.98
N ARG A 142 11.88 -55.60 -15.67
CA ARG A 142 11.87 -55.82 -17.13
C ARG A 142 11.60 -57.28 -17.51
N ALA A 143 11.71 -58.18 -16.54
CA ALA A 143 11.41 -59.59 -16.66
C ALA A 143 10.26 -59.95 -15.73
N GLU A 144 9.51 -60.99 -16.10
CA GLU A 144 8.49 -61.58 -15.22
C GLU A 144 9.11 -62.53 -14.20
N GLY A 145 8.46 -62.68 -13.05
CA GLY A 145 8.98 -63.54 -11.98
C GLY A 145 8.29 -63.35 -10.63
N TRP A 146 8.74 -64.07 -9.62
CA TRP A 146 8.17 -64.04 -8.26
C TRP A 146 9.08 -63.31 -7.30
N ILE A 147 8.54 -62.39 -6.51
CA ILE A 147 9.29 -61.78 -5.40
C ILE A 147 9.51 -62.84 -4.33
N GLU A 148 10.77 -63.20 -4.12
CA GLU A 148 11.16 -64.18 -3.10
C GLU A 148 11.61 -63.50 -1.81
N ARG A 149 12.17 -62.29 -1.93
CA ARG A 149 12.63 -61.53 -0.77
C ARG A 149 12.46 -60.05 -0.97
N LEU A 150 11.88 -59.38 0.01
CA LEU A 150 11.72 -57.94 0.02
C LEU A 150 12.61 -57.37 1.14
N PHE A 151 13.63 -56.58 0.74
CA PHE A 151 14.53 -55.95 1.70
C PHE A 151 13.90 -54.70 2.31
N VAL A 152 13.12 -53.95 1.52
CA VAL A 152 12.40 -52.75 1.96
C VAL A 152 10.92 -53.05 2.14
N ARG A 153 10.43 -53.04 3.38
CA ARG A 153 9.16 -53.69 3.75
C ARG A 153 8.01 -52.71 3.99
N ALA A 154 8.31 -51.43 4.13
CA ALA A 154 7.31 -50.40 4.37
C ALA A 154 7.56 -49.12 3.56
N ALA A 155 6.46 -48.44 3.23
CA ALA A 155 6.54 -47.05 2.80
C ALA A 155 7.04 -46.17 3.97
N GLY A 156 7.90 -45.21 3.67
CA GLY A 156 8.60 -44.36 4.63
C GLY A 156 10.03 -44.81 4.94
N GLU A 157 10.43 -46.02 4.54
CA GLU A 157 11.83 -46.47 4.69
C GLU A 157 12.77 -45.68 3.78
N ARG A 158 13.98 -45.43 4.28
CA ARG A 158 15.06 -44.74 3.54
C ARG A 158 15.93 -45.75 2.84
N VAL A 159 16.31 -45.43 1.62
CA VAL A 159 17.21 -46.24 0.79
C VAL A 159 18.33 -45.38 0.24
N LYS A 160 19.51 -45.98 0.12
CA LYS A 160 20.64 -45.38 -0.60
C LYS A 160 20.75 -45.95 -2.01
N LYS A 161 21.27 -45.15 -2.93
CA LYS A 161 21.57 -45.58 -4.30
C LYS A 161 22.47 -46.82 -4.25
N GLY A 162 22.05 -47.86 -4.96
CA GLY A 162 22.74 -49.15 -4.99
C GLY A 162 22.39 -50.11 -3.85
N GLU A 163 21.53 -49.72 -2.91
CA GLU A 163 21.01 -50.62 -1.87
C GLU A 163 20.01 -51.63 -2.50
N PRO A 164 20.05 -52.92 -2.10
CA PRO A 164 19.11 -53.91 -2.63
C PRO A 164 17.69 -53.62 -2.12
N LEU A 165 16.73 -53.52 -3.03
CA LEU A 165 15.33 -53.25 -2.74
C LEU A 165 14.52 -54.54 -2.55
N PHE A 166 14.66 -55.45 -3.51
CA PHE A 166 14.05 -56.77 -3.48
C PHE A 166 14.88 -57.76 -4.32
N ALA A 167 14.67 -59.04 -4.09
CA ALA A 167 15.16 -60.12 -4.92
C ALA A 167 13.97 -60.92 -5.47
N PHE A 168 14.02 -61.21 -6.76
CA PHE A 168 12.98 -61.97 -7.43
C PHE A 168 13.57 -63.10 -8.26
N TYR A 169 12.85 -64.22 -8.32
CA TYR A 169 13.15 -65.35 -9.19
C TYR A 169 12.50 -65.13 -10.55
N SER A 170 13.29 -65.18 -11.62
CA SER A 170 12.81 -65.05 -12.99
C SER A 170 13.47 -66.13 -13.86
N PRO A 171 12.68 -67.08 -14.40
CA PRO A 171 13.20 -68.12 -15.28
C PRO A 171 13.98 -67.56 -16.47
N ASP A 172 13.47 -66.48 -17.07
CA ASP A 172 14.10 -65.82 -18.22
C ASP A 172 15.46 -65.23 -17.89
N LEU A 173 15.60 -64.61 -16.72
CA LEU A 173 16.89 -64.08 -16.26
C LEU A 173 17.88 -65.19 -15.96
N VAL A 174 17.44 -66.27 -15.30
CA VAL A 174 18.29 -67.43 -15.00
C VAL A 174 18.81 -68.06 -16.30
N ASN A 175 17.93 -68.26 -17.29
CA ASN A 175 18.30 -68.79 -18.60
C ASN A 175 19.28 -67.87 -19.33
N ALA A 176 19.02 -66.56 -19.35
CA ALA A 176 19.90 -65.58 -19.99
C ALA A 176 21.30 -65.50 -19.33
N GLN A 177 21.38 -65.67 -18.01
CA GLN A 177 22.66 -65.74 -17.29
C GLN A 177 23.44 -66.99 -17.69
N ALA A 178 22.78 -68.15 -17.76
CA ALA A 178 23.40 -69.40 -18.18
C ALA A 178 23.97 -69.31 -19.61
N GLU A 179 23.20 -68.72 -20.53
CA GLU A 179 23.65 -68.46 -21.91
C GLU A 179 24.87 -67.55 -21.96
N TYR A 180 24.91 -66.47 -21.18
CA TYR A 180 26.06 -65.57 -21.11
C TYR A 180 27.31 -66.27 -20.57
N LEU A 181 27.19 -67.05 -19.50
CA LEU A 181 28.29 -67.84 -18.95
C LEU A 181 28.77 -68.92 -19.93
N GLN A 182 27.89 -69.49 -20.74
CA GLN A 182 28.26 -70.41 -21.81
C GLN A 182 29.01 -69.67 -22.93
N ALA A 183 28.52 -68.50 -23.34
CA ALA A 183 29.19 -67.68 -24.35
C ALA A 183 30.61 -67.28 -23.91
N LEU A 184 30.80 -66.89 -22.65
CA LEU A 184 32.12 -66.63 -22.06
C LEU A 184 33.05 -67.84 -22.17
N ARG A 185 32.54 -69.05 -21.90
CA ARG A 185 33.32 -70.30 -22.05
C ARG A 185 33.73 -70.61 -23.49
N THR A 186 32.93 -70.22 -24.48
CA THR A 186 33.28 -70.41 -25.90
C THR A 186 34.32 -69.42 -26.42
N GLY A 187 34.50 -68.27 -25.74
CA GLY A 187 35.42 -67.20 -26.16
C GLY A 187 35.01 -66.45 -27.44
N GLN A 188 33.83 -66.71 -28.00
CA GLN A 188 33.37 -66.05 -29.22
C GLN A 188 32.77 -64.68 -28.90
N GLN A 189 33.51 -63.61 -29.24
CA GLN A 189 33.12 -62.23 -28.90
C GLN A 189 31.68 -61.88 -29.35
N ARG A 190 31.29 -62.26 -30.56
CA ARG A 190 29.92 -62.00 -31.08
C ARG A 190 28.83 -62.65 -30.24
N LEU A 191 29.06 -63.84 -29.70
CA LEU A 191 28.10 -64.53 -28.83
C LEU A 191 28.04 -63.88 -27.44
N ILE A 192 29.20 -63.48 -26.91
CA ILE A 192 29.29 -62.78 -25.62
C ILE A 192 28.51 -61.47 -25.70
N ASP A 193 28.71 -60.70 -26.78
CA ASP A 193 28.02 -59.43 -27.00
C ASP A 193 26.50 -59.65 -27.14
N ALA A 194 26.06 -60.65 -27.91
CA ALA A 194 24.64 -60.98 -28.08
C ALA A 194 23.97 -61.39 -26.75
N ALA A 195 24.62 -62.25 -25.97
CA ALA A 195 24.11 -62.68 -24.66
C ALA A 195 24.09 -61.50 -23.65
N TRP A 196 25.09 -60.62 -23.70
CA TRP A 196 25.09 -59.40 -22.91
C TRP A 196 23.92 -58.46 -23.30
N PHE A 197 23.67 -58.24 -24.59
CA PHE A 197 22.54 -57.42 -25.03
C PHE A 197 21.21 -57.97 -24.51
N ARG A 198 21.04 -59.30 -24.48
CA ARG A 198 19.86 -59.95 -23.90
C ARG A 198 19.75 -59.70 -22.39
N LEU A 199 20.82 -59.90 -21.62
CA LEU A 199 20.84 -59.62 -20.18
C LEU A 199 20.52 -58.14 -19.87
N LYS A 200 21.13 -57.23 -20.64
CA LYS A 200 20.87 -55.79 -20.53
C LYS A 200 19.41 -55.45 -20.83
N ALA A 201 18.81 -56.08 -21.83
CA ALA A 201 17.39 -55.89 -22.17
C ALA A 201 16.47 -56.35 -21.03
N LEU A 202 16.84 -57.43 -20.31
CA LEU A 202 16.14 -57.91 -19.12
C LEU A 202 16.45 -57.10 -17.85
N GLY A 203 17.27 -56.05 -17.95
CA GLY A 203 17.52 -55.10 -16.87
C GLY A 203 18.71 -55.40 -15.97
N ILE A 204 19.56 -56.36 -16.33
CA ILE A 204 20.82 -56.63 -15.61
C ILE A 204 21.81 -55.49 -15.87
N SER A 205 22.37 -54.95 -14.79
CA SER A 205 23.38 -53.89 -14.85
C SER A 205 24.76 -54.41 -15.25
N GLY A 206 25.64 -53.52 -15.72
CA GLY A 206 27.04 -53.88 -16.04
C GLY A 206 27.78 -54.45 -14.82
N ALA A 207 27.56 -53.88 -13.63
CA ALA A 207 28.14 -54.38 -12.39
C ALA A 207 27.68 -55.81 -12.05
N GLN A 208 26.40 -56.12 -12.25
CA GLN A 208 25.88 -57.47 -12.06
C GLN A 208 26.42 -58.45 -13.10
N ARG A 209 26.62 -58.01 -14.35
CA ARG A 209 27.28 -58.81 -15.40
C ARG A 209 28.72 -59.13 -15.01
N ASP A 210 29.47 -58.13 -14.52
CA ASP A 210 30.87 -58.32 -14.14
C ASP A 210 30.98 -59.28 -12.96
N GLN A 211 30.10 -59.12 -11.96
CA GLN A 211 29.99 -60.06 -10.85
C GLN A 211 29.65 -61.48 -11.34
N LEU A 212 28.70 -61.64 -12.28
CA LEU A 212 28.35 -62.92 -12.86
C LEU A 212 29.55 -63.56 -13.60
N ALA A 213 30.31 -62.76 -14.36
CA ALA A 213 31.50 -63.24 -15.07
C ALA A 213 32.62 -63.65 -14.10
N GLU A 214 32.79 -62.96 -12.97
CA GLU A 214 33.77 -63.26 -11.93
C GLU A 214 33.39 -64.52 -11.12
N THR A 215 32.12 -64.66 -10.72
CA THR A 215 31.68 -65.82 -9.93
C THR A 215 31.55 -67.07 -10.79
N GLY A 216 31.21 -66.92 -12.07
CA GLY A 216 31.00 -68.04 -12.99
C GLY A 216 29.76 -68.88 -12.66
N THR A 217 28.88 -68.41 -11.78
CA THR A 217 27.69 -69.13 -11.30
C THR A 217 26.43 -68.32 -11.54
N VAL A 218 25.37 -68.97 -12.03
CA VAL A 218 24.06 -68.33 -12.24
C VAL A 218 23.42 -68.00 -10.90
N ASP A 219 22.95 -66.76 -10.74
CA ASP A 219 22.16 -66.33 -9.59
C ASP A 219 20.68 -66.60 -9.85
N GLU A 220 20.08 -67.51 -9.06
CA GLU A 220 18.63 -67.80 -9.13
C GLU A 220 17.79 -66.60 -8.68
N LEU A 221 18.28 -65.86 -7.68
CA LEU A 221 17.61 -64.69 -7.12
C LEU A 221 18.26 -63.41 -7.61
N VAL A 222 17.63 -62.76 -8.59
CA VAL A 222 18.12 -61.51 -9.14
C VAL A 222 17.71 -60.36 -8.23
N ARG A 223 18.71 -59.64 -7.72
CA ARG A 223 18.51 -58.45 -6.88
C ARG A 223 18.27 -57.22 -7.75
N VAL A 224 17.28 -56.42 -7.36
CA VAL A 224 17.00 -55.10 -7.93
C VAL A 224 17.46 -54.06 -6.93
N TYR A 225 18.19 -53.05 -7.40
CA TYR A 225 18.83 -52.04 -6.56
C TYR A 225 18.17 -50.67 -6.73
N ALA A 226 18.33 -49.81 -5.72
CA ALA A 226 17.83 -48.46 -5.74
C ALA A 226 18.57 -47.60 -6.80
N PRO A 227 17.86 -46.97 -7.75
CA PRO A 227 18.47 -46.10 -8.75
C PRO A 227 18.99 -44.77 -8.18
N GLN A 228 18.44 -44.34 -7.04
CA GLN A 228 18.76 -43.08 -6.36
C GLN A 228 18.63 -43.20 -4.85
N ASP A 229 19.18 -42.21 -4.13
CA ASP A 229 18.91 -42.01 -2.71
C ASP A 229 17.47 -41.49 -2.53
N GLY A 230 16.81 -41.87 -1.44
CA GLY A 230 15.50 -41.31 -1.12
C GLY A 230 14.70 -42.11 -0.11
N VAL A 231 13.41 -41.80 -0.05
CA VAL A 231 12.41 -42.48 0.79
C VAL A 231 11.44 -43.24 -0.11
N VAL A 232 11.03 -44.43 0.32
CA VAL A 232 9.96 -45.18 -0.35
C VAL A 232 8.63 -44.50 -0.10
N THR A 233 8.07 -43.84 -1.10
CA THR A 233 6.78 -43.15 -0.97
C THR A 233 5.61 -44.10 -1.16
N ARG A 234 5.80 -45.15 -1.96
CA ARG A 234 4.78 -46.15 -2.23
C ARG A 234 5.42 -47.52 -2.45
N LEU A 235 4.85 -48.54 -1.84
CA LEU A 235 5.18 -49.94 -2.03
C LEU A 235 3.92 -50.67 -2.49
N ASN A 236 3.90 -51.16 -3.73
CA ASN A 236 2.71 -51.79 -4.33
C ASN A 236 2.80 -53.33 -4.35
N VAL A 237 3.83 -53.89 -3.73
CA VAL A 237 4.13 -55.33 -3.80
C VAL A 237 4.38 -55.91 -2.41
N ALA A 238 4.28 -57.23 -2.34
CA ALA A 238 4.60 -58.04 -1.16
C ALA A 238 5.43 -59.26 -1.57
N GLU A 239 6.12 -59.87 -0.61
CA GLU A 239 6.79 -61.15 -0.81
C GLU A 239 5.79 -62.21 -1.29
N GLY A 240 6.19 -63.04 -2.25
CA GLY A 240 5.37 -64.05 -2.91
C GLY A 240 4.58 -63.55 -4.13
N MET A 241 4.52 -62.24 -4.39
CA MET A 241 3.79 -61.71 -5.54
C MET A 241 4.49 -62.03 -6.87
N TYR A 242 3.69 -62.33 -7.89
CA TYR A 242 4.14 -62.44 -9.28
C TYR A 242 4.19 -61.05 -9.92
N LEU A 243 5.31 -60.75 -10.56
CA LEU A 243 5.58 -59.50 -11.28
C LEU A 243 5.56 -59.74 -12.77
N VAL A 244 5.03 -58.76 -13.49
CA VAL A 244 5.11 -58.67 -14.95
C VAL A 244 5.85 -57.39 -15.34
N PRO A 245 6.49 -57.35 -16.52
CA PRO A 245 7.13 -56.14 -17.00
C PRO A 245 6.17 -54.95 -17.01
N GLY A 246 6.61 -53.82 -16.45
CA GLY A 246 5.79 -52.61 -16.32
C GLY A 246 5.01 -52.48 -15.01
N THR A 247 4.93 -53.53 -14.17
CA THR A 247 4.39 -53.38 -12.81
C THR A 247 5.24 -52.37 -12.03
N ASN A 248 4.61 -51.34 -11.46
CA ASN A 248 5.28 -50.41 -10.54
C ASN A 248 5.43 -51.09 -9.17
N VAL A 249 6.64 -51.55 -8.87
CA VAL A 249 6.96 -52.27 -7.64
C VAL A 249 6.95 -51.31 -6.46
N MET A 250 7.72 -50.23 -6.58
CA MET A 250 7.84 -49.19 -5.57
C MET A 250 8.25 -47.86 -6.19
N THR A 251 7.92 -46.79 -5.48
CA THR A 251 8.25 -45.42 -5.85
C THR A 251 9.22 -44.85 -4.82
N LEU A 252 10.34 -44.31 -5.29
CA LEU A 252 11.32 -43.61 -4.47
C LEU A 252 11.25 -42.11 -4.77
N ALA A 253 11.33 -41.29 -3.73
CA ALA A 253 11.47 -39.84 -3.89
C ALA A 253 12.59 -39.31 -3.00
N ASP A 254 13.41 -38.42 -3.54
CA ASP A 254 14.37 -37.64 -2.77
C ASP A 254 13.66 -36.41 -2.19
N LEU A 255 13.66 -36.30 -0.86
CA LEU A 255 12.99 -35.23 -0.12
C LEU A 255 13.90 -34.03 0.20
N SER A 256 15.16 -34.05 -0.23
CA SER A 256 16.11 -32.94 -0.01
C SER A 256 15.68 -31.63 -0.69
N GLN A 257 14.78 -31.72 -1.65
CA GLN A 257 14.11 -30.62 -2.32
C GLN A 257 12.64 -31.00 -2.51
N VAL A 258 11.75 -30.05 -2.24
CA VAL A 258 10.31 -30.26 -2.39
C VAL A 258 9.72 -29.15 -3.24
N TRP A 259 8.59 -29.44 -3.86
CA TRP A 259 7.80 -28.44 -4.52
C TRP A 259 6.72 -27.94 -3.58
N LEU A 260 6.29 -26.70 -3.78
CA LEU A 260 5.09 -26.18 -3.17
C LEU A 260 4.20 -25.64 -4.28
N ILE A 261 2.97 -26.11 -4.36
CA ILE A 261 1.99 -25.63 -5.32
C ILE A 261 1.10 -24.63 -4.59
N ALA A 262 1.20 -23.36 -4.98
CA ALA A 262 0.40 -22.26 -4.46
C ALA A 262 -0.72 -21.93 -5.45
N ASP A 263 -1.92 -21.70 -4.94
CA ASP A 263 -3.10 -21.43 -5.75
C ASP A 263 -3.38 -19.93 -5.83
N VAL A 264 -3.19 -19.29 -6.99
CA VAL A 264 -3.42 -17.84 -7.13
C VAL A 264 -4.74 -17.58 -7.85
N PHE A 265 -5.51 -16.58 -7.43
CA PHE A 265 -6.80 -16.29 -8.09
C PHE A 265 -6.62 -15.74 -9.51
N GLU A 266 -7.58 -16.00 -10.39
CA GLU A 266 -7.59 -15.57 -11.81
C GLU A 266 -7.26 -14.07 -11.99
N GLN A 267 -7.78 -13.19 -11.14
CA GLN A 267 -7.55 -11.74 -11.21
C GLN A 267 -6.09 -11.34 -10.95
N GLN A 268 -5.33 -12.20 -10.29
CA GLN A 268 -3.94 -11.96 -9.89
C GLN A 268 -2.95 -12.67 -10.82
N ALA A 269 -3.44 -13.50 -11.75
CA ALA A 269 -2.63 -14.28 -12.69
C ALA A 269 -1.69 -13.40 -13.52
N ALA A 270 -2.14 -12.21 -13.92
CA ALA A 270 -1.36 -11.27 -14.72
C ALA A 270 -0.10 -10.75 -14.02
N TRP A 271 0.03 -10.93 -12.71
CA TRP A 271 1.20 -10.49 -11.93
C TRP A 271 2.22 -11.60 -11.71
N MET A 272 1.91 -12.82 -12.15
CA MET A 272 2.69 -14.01 -11.85
C MET A 272 3.69 -14.29 -12.95
N GLU A 273 4.96 -14.21 -12.61
CA GLU A 273 6.09 -14.43 -13.51
C GLU A 273 7.06 -15.46 -12.90
N VAL A 274 7.81 -16.14 -13.75
CA VAL A 274 8.87 -17.07 -13.31
C VAL A 274 10.02 -16.26 -12.70
N GLY A 275 10.54 -16.72 -11.56
CA GLY A 275 11.63 -16.07 -10.83
C GLY A 275 11.18 -15.13 -9.72
N LEU A 276 9.87 -14.91 -9.54
CA LEU A 276 9.38 -14.07 -8.44
C LEU A 276 9.76 -14.65 -7.07
N PRO A 277 10.20 -13.81 -6.12
CA PRO A 277 10.52 -14.26 -4.77
C PRO A 277 9.23 -14.58 -4.01
N ALA A 278 9.34 -15.57 -3.12
CA ALA A 278 8.25 -16.02 -2.29
C ALA A 278 8.70 -16.31 -0.86
N GLU A 279 7.84 -15.99 0.09
CA GLU A 279 7.97 -16.40 1.48
C GLU A 279 6.90 -17.42 1.82
N VAL A 280 7.33 -18.54 2.38
CA VAL A 280 6.46 -19.64 2.76
C VAL A 280 6.51 -19.78 4.28
N ARG A 281 5.35 -19.90 4.91
CA ARG A 281 5.18 -20.10 6.35
C ARG A 281 4.28 -21.30 6.56
N LEU A 282 4.66 -22.19 7.46
CA LEU A 282 3.87 -23.36 7.76
C LEU A 282 3.35 -23.29 9.21
N PRO A 283 2.06 -23.58 9.45
CA PRO A 283 1.49 -23.53 10.79
C PRO A 283 2.17 -24.48 11.81
N TYR A 284 2.78 -25.58 11.35
CA TYR A 284 3.45 -26.55 12.24
C TYR A 284 4.72 -26.00 12.91
N ALA A 285 5.33 -24.96 12.33
CA ALA A 285 6.58 -24.37 12.78
C ALA A 285 6.46 -22.83 12.80
N PRO A 286 5.75 -22.28 13.80
CA PRO A 286 5.56 -20.85 13.90
C PRO A 286 6.89 -20.12 14.06
N GLY A 287 7.09 -19.05 13.27
CA GLY A 287 8.30 -18.22 13.29
C GLY A 287 9.37 -18.59 12.27
N GLN A 288 9.28 -19.78 11.64
CA GLN A 288 10.18 -20.15 10.54
C GLN A 288 9.61 -19.67 9.19
N VAL A 289 10.46 -19.04 8.39
CA VAL A 289 10.12 -18.59 7.03
C VAL A 289 11.05 -19.29 6.05
N TRP A 290 10.47 -20.02 5.10
CA TRP A 290 11.20 -20.60 3.98
C TRP A 290 11.15 -19.62 2.81
N LYS A 291 12.31 -19.24 2.32
CA LYS A 291 12.43 -18.42 1.12
C LYS A 291 12.50 -19.32 -0.10
N GLY A 292 11.62 -19.07 -1.05
CA GLY A 292 11.55 -19.77 -2.32
C GLY A 292 11.48 -18.80 -3.49
N GLN A 293 11.48 -19.35 -4.69
CA GLN A 293 11.19 -18.62 -5.91
C GLN A 293 10.18 -19.40 -6.74
N VAL A 294 9.41 -18.68 -7.55
CA VAL A 294 8.53 -19.28 -8.54
C VAL A 294 9.38 -19.94 -9.62
N ASP A 295 9.33 -21.27 -9.68
CA ASP A 295 10.02 -22.09 -10.69
C ASP A 295 9.17 -22.22 -11.96
N TYR A 296 7.85 -22.30 -11.80
CA TYR A 296 6.95 -22.53 -12.92
C TYR A 296 5.54 -21.99 -12.65
N VAL A 297 4.97 -21.34 -13.67
CA VAL A 297 3.57 -20.91 -13.68
C VAL A 297 2.82 -21.82 -14.64
N TYR A 298 1.80 -22.52 -14.17
CA TYR A 298 1.04 -23.42 -15.04
C TYR A 298 0.23 -22.63 -16.07
N PRO A 299 0.10 -23.11 -17.33
CA PRO A 299 -0.64 -22.40 -18.36
C PRO A 299 -2.17 -22.49 -18.22
N ASP A 300 -2.64 -23.50 -17.48
CA ASP A 300 -4.05 -23.81 -17.30
C ASP A 300 -4.51 -23.45 -15.88
N LEU A 301 -5.74 -22.95 -15.74
CA LEU A 301 -6.38 -22.76 -14.44
C LEU A 301 -7.10 -24.04 -14.01
N ASP A 302 -7.16 -24.29 -12.69
CA ASP A 302 -8.03 -25.32 -12.14
C ASP A 302 -9.50 -24.85 -12.27
N PRO A 303 -10.36 -25.57 -13.03
CA PRO A 303 -11.74 -25.15 -13.25
C PRO A 303 -12.62 -25.27 -12.00
N LYS A 304 -12.22 -26.05 -10.99
CA LYS A 304 -12.99 -26.24 -9.74
C LYS A 304 -12.80 -25.07 -8.79
N THR A 305 -11.57 -24.62 -8.63
CA THR A 305 -11.21 -23.53 -7.70
C THR A 305 -11.10 -22.17 -8.39
N ARG A 306 -11.01 -22.16 -9.74
CA ARG A 306 -10.69 -20.98 -10.56
C ARG A 306 -9.38 -20.32 -10.14
N THR A 307 -8.40 -21.14 -9.78
CA THR A 307 -7.05 -20.70 -9.39
C THR A 307 -6.04 -21.11 -10.45
N LEU A 308 -5.01 -20.28 -10.60
CA LEU A 308 -3.80 -20.54 -11.36
C LEU A 308 -2.78 -21.23 -10.42
N PRO A 309 -2.42 -22.50 -10.67
CA PRO A 309 -1.40 -23.17 -9.89
C PRO A 309 -0.02 -22.60 -10.18
N ILE A 310 0.76 -22.33 -9.14
CA ILE A 310 2.13 -21.83 -9.24
C ILE A 310 3.04 -22.74 -8.46
N ARG A 311 4.10 -23.22 -9.12
CA ARG A 311 5.09 -24.08 -8.50
C ARG A 311 6.25 -23.26 -7.96
N LEU A 312 6.51 -23.45 -6.68
CA LEU A 312 7.69 -22.99 -5.99
C LEU A 312 8.62 -24.16 -5.71
N THR A 313 9.92 -23.91 -5.75
CA THR A 313 10.92 -24.89 -5.37
C THR A 313 11.57 -24.49 -4.06
N LEU A 314 11.55 -25.40 -3.08
CA LEU A 314 12.04 -25.15 -1.72
C LEU A 314 13.15 -26.14 -1.36
N PRO A 315 14.31 -25.66 -0.86
CA PRO A 315 15.33 -26.54 -0.29
C PRO A 315 14.82 -27.14 1.02
N ASN A 316 15.05 -28.44 1.20
CA ASN A 316 14.51 -29.22 2.32
C ASN A 316 15.55 -30.22 2.87
N ALA A 317 16.78 -29.75 3.08
CA ALA A 317 17.89 -30.60 3.57
C ALA A 317 17.61 -31.24 4.95
N SER A 318 16.82 -30.58 5.79
CA SER A 318 16.39 -31.11 7.10
C SER A 318 15.16 -32.02 7.03
N GLU A 319 14.56 -32.17 5.84
CA GLU A 319 13.30 -32.90 5.64
C GLU A 319 12.16 -32.47 6.58
N SER A 320 12.18 -31.20 6.97
CA SER A 320 11.16 -30.59 7.83
C SER A 320 9.87 -30.33 7.05
N LEU A 321 9.99 -30.00 5.75
CA LEU A 321 8.85 -29.88 4.85
C LEU A 321 8.44 -31.27 4.38
N LYS A 322 7.31 -31.74 4.88
CA LYS A 322 6.74 -33.02 4.45
C LYS A 322 5.73 -32.79 3.34
N PRO A 323 5.69 -33.64 2.31
CA PRO A 323 4.62 -33.63 1.32
C PRO A 323 3.23 -33.69 1.98
N ASP A 324 2.25 -33.10 1.30
CA ASP A 324 0.87 -32.88 1.73
C ASP A 324 0.69 -31.89 2.90
N MET A 325 1.76 -31.25 3.37
CA MET A 325 1.65 -30.15 4.33
C MET A 325 1.03 -28.90 3.68
N TYR A 326 0.18 -28.23 4.45
CA TYR A 326 -0.38 -26.93 4.11
C TYR A 326 0.59 -25.80 4.48
N ALA A 327 0.62 -24.76 3.65
CA ALA A 327 1.48 -23.61 3.84
C ALA A 327 0.79 -22.31 3.41
N ASP A 328 1.06 -21.25 4.15
CA ASP A 328 0.77 -19.87 3.78
C ASP A 328 1.91 -19.33 2.91
N VAL A 329 1.57 -18.73 1.79
CA VAL A 329 2.53 -18.25 0.79
C VAL A 329 2.30 -16.76 0.53
N ALA A 330 3.35 -15.97 0.69
CA ALA A 330 3.41 -14.59 0.24
C ALA A 330 4.28 -14.52 -1.01
N LEU A 331 3.67 -14.23 -2.15
CA LEU A 331 4.33 -14.01 -3.43
C LEU A 331 4.52 -12.50 -3.62
N PHE A 332 5.73 -12.08 -4.01
CA PHE A 332 6.00 -10.67 -4.28
C PHE A 332 6.13 -10.47 -5.80
N ALA A 333 5.18 -9.77 -6.39
CA ALA A 333 5.20 -9.43 -7.80
C ALA A 333 6.37 -8.49 -8.14
N SER A 334 6.72 -8.40 -9.42
CA SER A 334 7.80 -7.55 -9.91
C SER A 334 7.65 -6.11 -9.39
N PRO A 335 8.69 -5.55 -8.74
CA PRO A 335 8.63 -4.22 -8.16
C PRO A 335 8.48 -3.17 -9.25
N ARG A 336 7.68 -2.13 -8.97
CA ARG A 336 7.53 -0.95 -9.83
C ARG A 336 7.94 0.29 -9.04
N GLU A 337 8.70 1.17 -9.68
CA GLU A 337 9.07 2.45 -9.09
C GLU A 337 7.83 3.34 -8.98
N ALA A 338 7.45 3.68 -7.75
CA ALA A 338 6.25 4.45 -7.47
C ALA A 338 6.49 5.46 -6.34
N VAL A 339 5.81 6.61 -6.43
CA VAL A 339 5.70 7.51 -5.27
C VAL A 339 4.75 6.83 -4.29
N HIS A 340 5.18 6.70 -3.05
CA HIS A 340 4.36 6.06 -2.03
C HIS A 340 4.45 6.81 -0.71
N VAL A 341 3.38 6.68 0.06
CA VAL A 341 3.25 7.21 1.42
C VAL A 341 2.84 6.08 2.36
N PRO A 342 3.06 6.21 3.68
CA PRO A 342 2.49 5.28 4.65
C PRO A 342 0.98 5.17 4.45
N ARG A 343 0.42 3.96 4.53
CA ARG A 343 -1.03 3.72 4.39
C ARG A 343 -1.86 4.60 5.32
N GLU A 344 -1.34 4.84 6.51
CA GLU A 344 -1.96 5.70 7.54
C GLU A 344 -2.07 7.18 7.13
N ALA A 345 -1.28 7.67 6.18
CA ALA A 345 -1.35 9.06 5.70
C ALA A 345 -2.51 9.31 4.71
N VAL A 346 -3.13 8.24 4.18
CA VAL A 346 -4.19 8.33 3.18
C VAL A 346 -5.56 8.29 3.86
N ILE A 347 -6.33 9.36 3.69
CA ILE A 347 -7.73 9.43 4.12
C ILE A 347 -8.61 8.95 2.97
N ARG A 348 -9.31 7.84 3.19
CA ARG A 348 -10.31 7.34 2.24
C ARG A 348 -11.69 7.88 2.59
N SER A 349 -12.32 8.58 1.65
CA SER A 349 -13.70 9.02 1.75
C SER A 349 -14.54 8.45 0.61
N GLY A 350 -15.86 8.38 0.77
CA GLY A 350 -16.77 7.94 -0.30
C GLY A 350 -16.68 8.81 -1.57
N ASN A 351 -16.15 10.03 -1.45
CA ASN A 351 -15.99 10.99 -2.55
C ASN A 351 -14.55 11.04 -3.11
N GLY A 352 -13.65 10.13 -2.70
CA GLY A 352 -12.26 10.10 -3.17
C GLY A 352 -11.24 10.01 -2.04
N ASP A 353 -9.99 9.71 -2.43
CA ASP A 353 -8.85 9.62 -1.52
C ASP A 353 -8.15 10.97 -1.41
N ARG A 354 -7.70 11.31 -0.20
CA ARG A 354 -7.00 12.58 0.08
C ARG A 354 -5.86 12.37 1.06
N VAL A 355 -4.89 13.27 1.00
CA VAL A 355 -3.75 13.35 1.92
C VAL A 355 -3.63 14.77 2.44
N VAL A 356 -3.05 14.96 3.61
CA VAL A 356 -2.77 16.30 4.14
C VAL A 356 -1.29 16.59 3.94
N LEU A 357 -0.98 17.57 3.09
CA LEU A 357 0.37 18.10 2.91
C LEU A 357 0.74 19.01 4.08
N ALA A 358 1.95 18.85 4.61
CA ALA A 358 2.56 19.74 5.58
C ALA A 358 3.52 20.68 4.85
N LEU A 359 3.13 21.96 4.72
CA LEU A 359 3.89 23.00 4.02
C LEU A 359 4.94 23.69 4.92
N GLY A 360 5.17 23.16 6.12
CA GLY A 360 6.00 23.76 7.15
C GLY A 360 5.31 24.91 7.90
N ASN A 361 5.93 25.35 9.00
CA ASN A 361 5.47 26.46 9.83
C ASN A 361 4.01 26.33 10.33
N GLY A 362 3.57 25.09 10.60
CA GLY A 362 2.20 24.81 11.05
C GLY A 362 1.13 24.96 9.98
N ARG A 363 1.50 25.05 8.69
CA ARG A 363 0.57 25.13 7.57
C ARG A 363 0.28 23.75 6.97
N PHE A 364 -0.99 23.45 6.76
CA PHE A 364 -1.48 22.18 6.25
C PHE A 364 -2.46 22.40 5.10
N ARG A 365 -2.43 21.53 4.08
CA ARG A 365 -3.32 21.60 2.93
C ARG A 365 -3.83 20.20 2.55
N PRO A 366 -5.15 19.94 2.58
CA PRO A 366 -5.73 18.73 2.01
C PRO A 366 -5.54 18.73 0.48
N VAL A 367 -5.05 17.62 -0.07
CA VAL A 367 -4.88 17.40 -1.50
C VAL A 367 -5.54 16.09 -1.88
N GLU A 368 -6.37 16.12 -2.93
CA GLU A 368 -6.95 14.92 -3.52
C GLU A 368 -5.88 14.13 -4.25
N VAL A 369 -5.87 12.82 -4.04
CA VAL A 369 -4.89 11.92 -4.64
C VAL A 369 -5.57 10.73 -5.29
N VAL A 370 -4.98 10.25 -6.38
CA VAL A 370 -5.37 8.98 -6.98
C VAL A 370 -4.43 7.92 -6.45
N THR A 371 -4.95 6.95 -5.71
CA THR A 371 -4.15 5.89 -5.10
C THR A 371 -4.07 4.65 -6.00
N GLY A 372 -2.95 3.95 -5.91
CA GLY A 372 -2.64 2.75 -6.67
C GLY A 372 -2.59 1.51 -5.79
N ILE A 373 -1.57 0.68 -5.99
CA ILE A 373 -1.39 -0.55 -5.22
C ILE A 373 -1.03 -0.24 -3.76
N GLU A 374 -1.52 -1.08 -2.85
CA GLU A 374 -1.15 -1.03 -1.44
C GLU A 374 -0.32 -2.28 -1.11
N SER A 375 0.87 -2.09 -0.53
CA SER A 375 1.77 -3.20 -0.19
C SER A 375 2.74 -2.83 0.93
N GLY A 376 2.95 -3.75 1.87
CA GLY A 376 3.90 -3.56 2.97
C GLY A 376 3.62 -2.33 3.84
N GLY A 377 2.35 -1.97 4.05
CA GLY A 377 1.95 -0.78 4.83
C GLY A 377 2.15 0.55 4.10
N ARG A 378 2.45 0.51 2.80
CA ARG A 378 2.67 1.68 1.95
C ARG A 378 1.61 1.70 0.85
N THR A 379 1.19 2.89 0.45
CA THR A 379 0.20 3.11 -0.61
C THR A 379 0.85 3.89 -1.73
N GLU A 380 0.79 3.35 -2.94
CA GLU A 380 1.21 4.03 -4.16
C GLU A 380 0.28 5.21 -4.45
N ILE A 381 0.87 6.33 -4.87
CA ILE A 381 0.17 7.53 -5.34
C ILE A 381 0.46 7.68 -6.82
N LEU A 382 -0.61 7.61 -7.62
CA LEU A 382 -0.56 7.77 -9.07
C LEU A 382 -0.58 9.24 -9.47
N GLU A 383 -1.40 10.04 -8.79
CA GLU A 383 -1.56 11.49 -9.04
C GLU A 383 -1.80 12.25 -7.73
N GLY A 384 -1.39 13.53 -7.69
CA GLY A 384 -1.66 14.46 -6.59
C GLY A 384 -0.51 14.70 -5.60
N LEU A 385 0.54 13.86 -5.63
CA LEU A 385 1.75 14.05 -4.82
C LEU A 385 3.02 13.86 -5.66
N GLU A 386 4.06 14.61 -5.29
CA GLU A 386 5.41 14.44 -5.83
C GLU A 386 6.36 13.81 -4.80
N ALA A 387 7.47 13.26 -5.28
CA ALA A 387 8.49 12.71 -4.40
C ALA A 387 9.20 13.86 -3.66
N GLY A 388 9.31 13.76 -2.33
CA GLY A 388 9.84 14.81 -1.45
C GLY A 388 8.76 15.59 -0.70
N ASP A 389 7.49 15.49 -1.11
CA ASP A 389 6.39 16.12 -0.39
C ASP A 389 6.26 15.55 1.03
N THR A 390 6.02 16.42 2.00
CA THR A 390 5.81 15.99 3.39
C THR A 390 4.31 15.86 3.65
N VAL A 391 3.86 14.66 4.00
CA VAL A 391 2.48 14.33 4.32
C VAL A 391 2.30 14.05 5.81
N VAL A 392 1.09 14.29 6.32
CA VAL A 392 0.74 13.97 7.70
C VAL A 392 0.33 12.51 7.81
N ALA A 393 1.02 11.75 8.66
CA ALA A 393 0.80 10.33 8.91
C ALA A 393 -0.07 10.05 10.16
N SER A 394 -0.16 10.99 11.11
CA SER A 394 -1.05 10.87 12.29
C SER A 394 -1.85 12.15 12.54
N ALA A 395 -3.03 12.02 13.16
CA ALA A 395 -3.98 13.11 13.38
C ALA A 395 -4.43 13.86 12.10
N HIS A 396 -4.17 13.29 10.92
CA HIS A 396 -4.57 13.83 9.62
C HIS A 396 -6.09 14.06 9.51
N PHE A 397 -6.91 13.23 10.16
CA PHE A 397 -8.38 13.40 10.17
C PHE A 397 -8.83 14.68 10.89
N LEU A 398 -8.19 15.02 12.01
CA LEU A 398 -8.51 16.23 12.77
C LEU A 398 -8.10 17.48 11.99
N ILE A 399 -6.93 17.43 11.34
CA ILE A 399 -6.43 18.52 10.49
C ILE A 399 -7.28 18.68 9.22
N ASP A 400 -7.69 17.58 8.59
CA ASP A 400 -8.62 17.60 7.44
C ASP A 400 -9.99 18.13 7.83
N SER A 401 -10.50 17.77 9.01
CA SER A 401 -11.78 18.27 9.54
C SER A 401 -11.74 19.78 9.78
N GLU A 402 -10.66 20.29 10.39
CA GLU A 402 -10.45 21.74 10.59
C GLU A 402 -10.35 22.46 9.24
N SER A 403 -9.66 21.87 8.26
CA SER A 403 -9.52 22.43 6.91
C SER A 403 -10.83 22.47 6.14
N SER A 404 -11.63 21.41 6.24
CA SER A 404 -12.97 21.36 5.67
C SER A 404 -13.91 22.34 6.36
N PHE A 405 -13.81 22.49 7.68
CA PHE A 405 -14.62 23.44 8.46
C PHE A 405 -14.27 24.89 8.13
N ALA A 406 -12.99 25.27 8.17
CA ALA A 406 -12.53 26.61 7.81
C ALA A 406 -12.86 26.98 6.36
N GLY A 407 -12.64 26.04 5.42
CA GLY A 407 -13.02 26.21 4.01
C GLY A 407 -14.53 26.20 3.78
N GLY A 408 -15.30 25.51 4.60
CA GLY A 408 -16.77 25.51 4.58
C GLY A 408 -17.33 26.84 5.11
N PHE A 409 -16.79 27.36 6.21
CA PHE A 409 -17.17 28.65 6.77
C PHE A 409 -16.87 29.80 5.80
N ARG A 410 -15.71 29.79 5.13
CA ARG A 410 -15.39 30.74 4.06
C ARG A 410 -16.33 30.69 2.85
N ARG A 411 -16.95 29.53 2.57
CA ARG A 411 -17.96 29.37 1.51
C ARG A 411 -19.37 29.77 1.93
N LEU A 412 -19.66 29.72 3.23
CA LEU A 412 -20.96 30.11 3.80
C LEU A 412 -21.01 31.58 4.19
N THR A 413 -19.85 32.15 4.53
CA THR A 413 -19.68 33.61 4.60
C THR A 413 -19.69 34.08 3.16
N PRO A 414 -20.63 34.95 2.75
CA PRO A 414 -20.47 35.62 1.47
C PRO A 414 -19.10 36.27 1.50
N MET A 415 -18.20 35.87 0.59
CA MET A 415 -17.22 36.85 0.13
C MET A 415 -18.06 38.05 -0.25
N ASP A 416 -17.66 39.26 0.17
CA ASP A 416 -18.19 40.47 -0.45
C ASP A 416 -17.84 40.37 -1.94
N ASP A 417 -18.66 39.64 -2.69
CA ASP A 417 -18.88 39.85 -4.09
C ASP A 417 -19.20 41.31 -4.14
N GLN A 418 -18.26 42.07 -4.71
CA GLN A 418 -18.56 43.35 -5.27
C GLN A 418 -19.70 43.09 -6.24
N LEU A 419 -20.94 43.21 -5.75
CA LEU A 419 -22.11 43.40 -6.58
C LEU A 419 -21.71 44.55 -7.50
N GLU A 420 -21.50 44.23 -8.77
CA GLU A 420 -21.54 45.25 -9.80
C GLU A 420 -22.82 46.04 -9.53
N PRO A 421 -22.74 47.36 -9.29
CA PRO A 421 -23.92 48.12 -8.92
C PRO A 421 -24.94 47.96 -10.04
N GLU A 422 -26.14 47.46 -9.71
CA GLU A 422 -27.26 47.49 -10.65
C GLU A 422 -27.36 48.92 -11.20
N PRO A 423 -27.44 49.11 -12.53
CA PRO A 423 -27.40 50.44 -13.10
C PRO A 423 -28.58 51.24 -12.53
N PRO A 424 -28.36 52.48 -12.08
CA PRO A 424 -29.39 53.27 -11.45
C PRO A 424 -30.57 53.46 -12.41
N PRO A 425 -31.81 53.53 -11.89
CA PRO A 425 -32.97 53.80 -12.73
C PRO A 425 -32.79 55.12 -13.48
N VAL A 426 -33.14 55.11 -14.77
CA VAL A 426 -32.91 56.23 -15.70
C VAL A 426 -34.22 56.97 -15.94
N GLU A 427 -34.22 58.28 -15.72
CA GLU A 427 -35.38 59.12 -16.03
C GLU A 427 -35.32 59.60 -17.48
N ALA A 428 -36.44 59.50 -18.20
CA ALA A 428 -36.57 59.93 -19.58
C ALA A 428 -37.92 60.61 -19.83
N GLU A 429 -37.97 61.46 -20.87
CA GLU A 429 -39.20 62.10 -21.33
C GLU A 429 -39.56 61.62 -22.72
N GLY A 430 -40.85 61.55 -23.01
CA GLY A 430 -41.34 61.10 -24.31
C GLY A 430 -42.81 61.35 -24.53
N VAL A 431 -43.25 61.11 -25.77
CA VAL A 431 -44.64 61.22 -26.19
C VAL A 431 -45.22 59.83 -26.37
N VAL A 432 -46.33 59.57 -25.69
CA VAL A 432 -47.05 58.29 -25.77
C VAL A 432 -47.76 58.21 -27.11
N ASN A 433 -47.47 57.20 -27.92
CA ASN A 433 -48.15 57.02 -29.21
C ASN A 433 -49.41 56.16 -29.06
N THR A 434 -49.29 55.03 -28.34
CA THR A 434 -50.38 54.08 -28.13
C THR A 434 -50.24 53.42 -26.75
N VAL A 435 -51.36 53.28 -26.02
CA VAL A 435 -51.42 52.56 -24.74
C VAL A 435 -52.10 51.20 -24.99
N MET A 436 -51.46 50.10 -24.58
CA MET A 436 -51.96 48.72 -24.75
C MET A 436 -52.19 48.07 -23.37
N PRO A 437 -53.30 48.40 -22.67
CA PRO A 437 -53.52 47.98 -21.29
C PRO A 437 -53.65 46.46 -21.14
N GLU A 438 -54.28 45.76 -22.09
CA GLU A 438 -54.41 44.29 -22.04
C GLU A 438 -53.07 43.54 -22.18
N ALA A 439 -52.06 44.20 -22.75
CA ALA A 439 -50.73 43.62 -22.97
C ALA A 439 -49.68 44.12 -21.95
N GLY A 440 -50.05 45.03 -21.03
CA GLY A 440 -49.11 45.66 -20.09
C GLY A 440 -48.00 46.45 -20.77
N LYS A 441 -48.28 47.04 -21.95
CA LYS A 441 -47.28 47.70 -22.79
C LYS A 441 -47.69 49.10 -23.22
N LEU A 442 -46.69 49.95 -23.42
CA LEU A 442 -46.87 51.31 -23.88
C LEU A 442 -45.89 51.60 -25.03
N ASN A 443 -46.42 52.01 -26.17
CA ASN A 443 -45.61 52.47 -27.30
C ASN A 443 -45.32 53.96 -27.13
N LEU A 444 -44.05 54.33 -27.04
CA LEU A 444 -43.63 55.70 -26.78
C LEU A 444 -42.43 56.08 -27.64
N THR A 445 -42.44 57.34 -28.06
CA THR A 445 -41.28 58.00 -28.69
C THR A 445 -40.56 58.80 -27.61
N HIS A 446 -39.39 58.35 -27.19
CA HIS A 446 -38.61 59.02 -26.14
C HIS A 446 -37.57 59.98 -26.74
N GLU A 447 -37.23 61.03 -25.99
CA GLU A 447 -36.08 61.88 -26.29
C GLU A 447 -34.76 61.11 -26.12
N PRO A 448 -33.61 61.58 -26.63
CA PRO A 448 -32.34 60.86 -26.47
C PRO A 448 -32.04 60.63 -24.99
N ILE A 449 -31.64 59.41 -24.63
CA ILE A 449 -31.28 59.02 -23.26
C ILE A 449 -29.77 58.72 -23.24
N PRO A 450 -28.92 59.73 -22.95
CA PRO A 450 -27.47 59.59 -23.08
C PRO A 450 -26.87 58.57 -22.10
N GLU A 451 -27.52 58.35 -20.96
CA GLU A 451 -27.10 57.47 -19.87
C GLU A 451 -27.04 55.98 -20.29
N ILE A 452 -27.91 55.59 -21.23
CA ILE A 452 -27.96 54.24 -21.82
C ILE A 452 -27.61 54.24 -23.33
N GLY A 453 -27.16 55.39 -23.85
CA GLY A 453 -26.69 55.55 -25.22
C GLY A 453 -27.78 55.45 -26.30
N TRP A 454 -29.05 55.64 -25.93
CA TRP A 454 -30.17 55.49 -26.86
C TRP A 454 -30.50 56.81 -27.57
N PRO A 455 -30.55 56.84 -28.92
CA PRO A 455 -31.03 58.00 -29.67
C PRO A 455 -32.56 58.12 -29.54
N THR A 456 -33.14 59.23 -30.02
CA THR A 456 -34.61 59.34 -30.16
C THR A 456 -35.15 58.18 -30.99
N MET A 457 -35.96 57.33 -30.38
CA MET A 457 -36.58 56.20 -31.06
C MET A 457 -37.97 55.90 -30.50
N THR A 458 -38.76 55.23 -31.32
CA THR A 458 -40.11 54.78 -30.98
C THR A 458 -40.09 53.29 -30.74
N MET A 459 -40.46 52.85 -29.54
CA MET A 459 -40.46 51.43 -29.18
C MET A 459 -41.57 51.09 -28.19
N ASP A 460 -41.84 49.80 -28.04
CA ASP A 460 -42.76 49.26 -27.05
C ASP A 460 -42.00 48.98 -25.74
N PHE A 461 -42.46 49.60 -24.66
CA PHE A 461 -41.96 49.33 -23.32
C PHE A 461 -42.96 48.47 -22.54
N ALA A 462 -42.44 47.49 -21.80
CA ALA A 462 -43.22 46.81 -20.77
C ALA A 462 -43.41 47.76 -19.58
N VAL A 463 -44.59 47.71 -18.98
CA VAL A 463 -44.96 48.56 -17.85
C VAL A 463 -45.24 47.67 -16.65
N THR A 464 -44.64 47.99 -15.52
CA THR A 464 -44.85 47.23 -14.28
C THR A 464 -46.25 47.48 -13.71
N ASP A 465 -46.77 46.53 -12.93
CA ASP A 465 -48.08 46.63 -12.26
C ASP A 465 -48.18 47.83 -11.28
N ALA A 466 -47.05 48.48 -10.96
CA ALA A 466 -46.99 49.67 -10.12
C ALA A 466 -47.46 50.95 -10.84
N VAL A 467 -47.59 50.90 -12.17
CA VAL A 467 -47.98 52.04 -13.01
C VAL A 467 -49.42 51.88 -13.48
N ASP A 468 -50.26 52.86 -13.16
CA ASP A 468 -51.65 52.91 -13.61
C ASP A 468 -51.74 53.50 -15.04
N LEU A 469 -51.94 52.62 -16.03
CA LEU A 469 -52.06 52.99 -17.44
C LEU A 469 -53.30 53.84 -17.76
N ASP A 470 -54.31 53.86 -16.89
CA ASP A 470 -55.51 54.69 -17.09
C ASP A 470 -55.22 56.19 -16.88
N THR A 471 -54.06 56.52 -16.29
CA THR A 471 -53.63 57.91 -16.04
C THR A 471 -52.92 58.57 -17.22
N VAL A 472 -52.69 57.81 -18.30
CA VAL A 472 -51.87 58.24 -19.45
C VAL A 472 -52.67 58.09 -20.75
N ALA A 473 -52.80 59.17 -21.51
CA ALA A 473 -53.50 59.18 -22.79
C ALA A 473 -52.52 59.15 -23.98
N ALA A 474 -52.93 58.55 -25.10
CA ALA A 474 -52.21 58.66 -26.36
C ALA A 474 -52.09 60.14 -26.78
N GLY A 475 -50.88 60.56 -27.13
CA GLY A 475 -50.51 61.95 -27.45
C GLY A 475 -50.02 62.78 -26.25
N ALA A 476 -50.05 62.24 -25.02
CA ALA A 476 -49.53 62.95 -23.85
C ALA A 476 -48.00 62.92 -23.80
N THR A 477 -47.41 64.03 -23.35
CA THR A 477 -45.99 64.07 -22.97
C THR A 477 -45.85 63.56 -21.53
N VAL A 478 -44.95 62.61 -21.32
CA VAL A 478 -44.78 61.91 -20.04
C VAL A 478 -43.31 61.89 -19.66
N ARG A 479 -43.04 62.00 -18.35
CA ARG A 479 -41.75 61.66 -17.76
C ARG A 479 -41.88 60.27 -17.14
N PHE A 480 -40.97 59.37 -17.48
CA PHE A 480 -41.01 57.98 -17.05
C PHE A 480 -39.63 57.51 -16.59
N THR A 481 -39.64 56.53 -15.69
CA THR A 481 -38.43 55.93 -15.12
C THR A 481 -38.26 54.53 -15.68
N LEU A 482 -37.10 54.28 -16.30
CA LEU A 482 -36.69 52.98 -16.82
C LEU A 482 -35.83 52.27 -15.79
N SER A 483 -36.12 51.00 -15.54
CA SER A 483 -35.27 50.11 -14.74
C SER A 483 -34.89 48.87 -15.55
N PRO A 484 -33.67 48.33 -15.38
CA PRO A 484 -33.28 47.10 -16.05
C PRO A 484 -34.12 45.94 -15.52
N ALA A 485 -34.75 45.19 -16.42
CA ALA A 485 -35.43 43.95 -16.11
C ALA A 485 -34.43 42.79 -16.08
N SER A 486 -34.78 41.70 -15.38
CA SER A 486 -33.93 40.50 -15.23
C SER A 486 -33.53 39.81 -16.54
N ASP A 487 -34.17 40.13 -17.65
CA ASP A 487 -33.89 39.60 -18.99
C ASP A 487 -32.97 40.51 -19.83
N GLY A 488 -32.50 41.64 -19.27
CA GLY A 488 -31.66 42.62 -19.94
C GLY A 488 -32.42 43.66 -20.77
N SER A 489 -33.76 43.66 -20.73
CA SER A 489 -34.61 44.73 -21.29
C SER A 489 -34.83 45.87 -20.28
N TYR A 490 -35.45 46.97 -20.69
CA TYR A 490 -35.85 48.05 -19.78
C TYR A 490 -37.37 48.10 -19.66
N GLU A 491 -37.86 48.22 -18.42
CA GLU A 491 -39.28 48.36 -18.11
C GLU A 491 -39.58 49.70 -17.43
N ILE A 492 -40.79 50.20 -17.64
CA ILE A 492 -41.27 51.44 -17.02
C ILE A 492 -41.80 51.12 -15.63
N THR A 493 -41.11 51.67 -14.62
CA THR A 493 -41.44 51.49 -13.19
C THR A 493 -42.22 52.67 -12.61
N ALA A 494 -42.14 53.84 -13.24
CA ALA A 494 -42.95 55.02 -12.90
C ALA A 494 -43.24 55.84 -14.16
N ILE A 495 -44.43 56.45 -14.24
CA ILE A 495 -44.81 57.38 -15.31
C ILE A 495 -45.62 58.53 -14.72
N VAL A 496 -45.32 59.75 -15.15
CA VAL A 496 -46.04 60.96 -14.74
C VAL A 496 -46.31 61.82 -15.98
N PRO A 497 -47.56 62.18 -16.27
CA PRO A 497 -47.86 63.11 -17.35
C PRO A 497 -47.29 64.50 -17.06
N VAL A 498 -46.52 65.03 -17.99
CA VAL A 498 -45.98 66.39 -17.91
C VAL A 498 -47.13 67.32 -18.31
N THR A 499 -47.70 68.01 -17.32
CA THR A 499 -48.72 69.04 -17.57
C THR A 499 -48.00 70.28 -18.09
N ASN A 500 -48.34 70.73 -19.29
CA ASN A 500 -47.80 71.97 -19.86
C ASN A 500 -48.56 73.19 -19.33
#